data_AF-A0A4U2DW21-F1
#
_entry.id   AF-A0A4U2DW21-F1
#
_cell.length_a   1.000
_cell.length_b   1.000
_cell.length_c   1.000
_cell.angle_alpha   90.00
_cell.angle_beta   90.00
_cell.angle_gamma   90.00
#
_symmetry.space_group_name_H-M   'P 1'
#
loop_
_entity.id
_entity.type
_entity.pdbx_description
1 polymer ?
#
loop_
_entity_poly.entity_id
_entity_poly.type
_entity_poly.pdbx_seq_one_letter_code
_entity_poly.pdbx_strand_id
1 'polypeptide(L)'
;MLNWLVVILGAYATAWAVPAVIMNAIVSLGSLKHIIFIDQQLAKDLDKYYDEKGYMRPRYQASWEIGSRCFDYWVKYPFIRKRSTTDSVKFKVFMWINTLGMWSVIMVCFLAFIKRGLGISF
;
A
#
# COMPACT_ATOMS: atom_id res chain seq x y z
N MET A 1 18.78 10.04 -19.44
CA MET A 1 18.34 10.28 -18.04
C MET A 1 17.18 9.36 -17.64
N LEU A 2 16.12 9.23 -18.46
CA LEU A 2 14.95 8.39 -18.15
C LEU A 2 15.26 6.89 -18.02
N ASN A 3 16.14 6.34 -18.88
CA ASN A 3 16.54 4.93 -18.78
C ASN A 3 17.18 4.59 -17.42
N TRP A 4 17.99 5.48 -16.86
CA TRP A 4 18.54 5.32 -15.51
C TRP A 4 17.47 5.38 -14.43
N LEU A 5 16.45 6.23 -14.59
CA LEU A 5 15.31 6.27 -13.67
C LEU A 5 14.51 4.95 -13.69
N VAL A 6 14.27 4.38 -14.87
CA VAL A 6 13.58 3.08 -14.99
C VAL A 6 14.38 1.98 -14.29
N VAL A 7 15.70 1.96 -14.48
CA VAL A 7 16.58 0.98 -13.82
C VAL A 7 16.55 1.13 -12.31
N ILE A 8 16.69 2.36 -11.78
CA ILE A 8 16.69 2.61 -10.34
C ILE A 8 15.34 2.26 -9.70
N LEU A 9 14.23 2.72 -10.30
CA LEU A 9 12.88 2.43 -9.81
C LEU A 9 12.55 0.93 -9.91
N GLY A 10 12.97 0.27 -10.99
CA GLY A 10 12.80 -1.18 -11.18
C GLY A 10 13.60 -2.01 -10.17
N ALA A 11 14.86 -1.63 -9.91
CA ALA A 11 15.69 -2.29 -8.90
C ALA A 11 15.08 -2.13 -7.50
N TYR A 12 14.66 -0.90 -7.15
CA TYR A 12 14.00 -0.65 -5.87
C TYR A 12 12.68 -1.41 -5.73
N ALA A 13 11.82 -1.39 -6.76
CA ALA A 13 10.57 -2.14 -6.79
C ALA A 13 10.79 -3.64 -6.60
N THR A 14 11.82 -4.20 -7.23
CA THR A 14 12.17 -5.62 -7.11
C THR A 14 12.66 -5.96 -5.70
N ALA A 15 13.55 -5.14 -5.14
CA ALA A 15 14.05 -5.32 -3.78
C ALA A 15 12.93 -5.16 -2.73
N TRP A 16 11.99 -4.24 -2.95
CA TRP A 16 10.85 -4.01 -2.06
C TRP A 16 9.75 -5.08 -2.20
N ALA A 17 9.57 -5.70 -3.37
CA ALA A 17 8.49 -6.65 -3.63
C ALA A 17 8.49 -7.85 -2.67
N VAL A 18 9.66 -8.40 -2.34
CA VAL A 18 9.77 -9.56 -1.44
C VAL A 18 9.29 -9.21 -0.03
N PRO A 19 9.83 -8.16 0.65
CA PRO A 19 9.28 -7.67 1.90
C PRO A 19 7.79 -7.32 1.83
N ALA A 20 7.33 -6.70 0.73
CA ALA A 20 5.95 -6.29 0.56
C ALA A 20 4.98 -7.48 0.60
N VAL A 21 5.31 -8.57 -0.09
CA VAL A 21 4.51 -9.80 -0.09
C VAL A 21 4.47 -10.43 1.30
N ILE A 22 5.61 -10.48 2.00
CA ILE A 22 5.68 -11.01 3.38
C ILE A 22 4.84 -10.16 4.33
N MET A 23 4.97 -8.83 4.28
CA MET A 23 4.20 -7.91 5.11
C MET A 23 2.70 -8.03 4.81
N ASN A 24 2.33 -8.07 3.53
CA ASN A 24 0.94 -8.26 3.15
C ASN A 24 0.40 -9.60 3.68
N ALA A 25 1.15 -10.70 3.56
CA ALA A 25 0.77 -11.99 4.11
C ALA A 25 0.57 -11.95 5.63
N ILE A 26 1.46 -11.26 6.37
CA ILE A 26 1.32 -11.07 7.82
C ILE A 26 0.04 -10.29 8.16
N VAL A 27 -0.27 -9.23 7.40
CA VAL A 27 -1.48 -8.43 7.62
C VAL A 27 -2.74 -9.19 7.21
N SER A 28 -2.71 -9.94 6.11
CA SER A 28 -3.88 -10.60 5.52
C SER A 28 -4.22 -11.97 6.12
N LEU A 29 -3.20 -12.76 6.47
CA LEU A 29 -3.36 -14.13 6.99
C LEU A 29 -3.06 -14.24 8.49
N GLY A 30 -2.33 -13.25 9.04
CA GLY A 30 -2.01 -13.21 10.45
C GLY A 30 -3.15 -12.64 11.30
N SER A 31 -2.78 -11.90 12.34
CA SER A 31 -3.77 -11.31 13.23
C SER A 31 -4.43 -10.07 12.60
N LEU A 32 -5.76 -10.00 12.69
CA LEU A 32 -6.57 -8.83 12.29
C LEU A 32 -6.11 -7.52 12.97
N LYS A 33 -5.40 -7.61 14.11
CA LYS A 33 -4.89 -6.45 14.85
C LYS A 33 -4.13 -5.46 13.97
N HIS A 34 -3.37 -5.95 12.99
CA HIS A 34 -2.57 -5.09 12.12
C HIS A 34 -3.45 -4.23 11.20
N ILE A 35 -4.43 -4.84 10.52
CA ILE A 35 -5.33 -4.09 9.65
C ILE A 35 -6.28 -3.20 10.46
N ILE A 36 -6.70 -3.64 11.65
CA ILE A 36 -7.51 -2.83 12.55
C ILE A 36 -6.77 -1.54 12.93
N PHE A 37 -5.50 -1.67 13.29
CA PHE A 37 -4.67 -0.51 13.59
C PHE A 37 -4.54 0.42 12.37
N ILE A 38 -4.26 -0.11 11.17
CA ILE A 38 -4.16 0.72 9.96
C ILE A 38 -5.49 1.41 9.63
N ASP A 39 -6.62 0.69 9.71
CA ASP A 39 -7.96 1.23 9.48
C ASP A 39 -8.26 2.38 10.45
N GLN A 40 -8.01 2.20 11.75
CA GLN A 40 -8.19 3.25 12.77
C GLN A 40 -7.41 4.54 12.46
N GLN A 41 -6.27 4.42 11.79
CA GLN A 41 -5.45 5.58 11.43
C GLN A 41 -5.84 6.22 10.09
N LEU A 42 -6.26 5.43 9.10
CA LEU A 42 -6.33 5.90 7.71
C LEU A 42 -7.70 5.77 7.05
N ALA A 43 -8.61 4.96 7.61
CA ALA A 43 -9.96 4.80 7.07
C ALA A 43 -10.70 6.15 7.13
N LYS A 44 -11.43 6.46 6.06
CA LYS A 44 -12.31 7.64 6.05
C LYS A 44 -13.53 7.40 6.95
N ASP A 45 -14.15 6.24 6.78
CA ASP A 45 -15.37 5.83 7.48
C ASP A 45 -15.12 4.47 8.12
N LEU A 46 -14.82 4.43 9.41
CA LEU A 46 -14.62 3.16 10.13
C LEU A 46 -15.90 2.32 10.17
N ASP A 47 -17.05 2.97 10.29
CA ASP A 47 -18.36 2.31 10.40
C ASP A 47 -18.70 1.42 9.18
N LYS A 48 -18.00 1.64 8.06
CA LYS A 48 -18.08 0.74 6.90
C LYS A 48 -17.52 -0.64 7.23
N TYR A 49 -16.39 -0.70 7.92
CA TYR A 49 -15.64 -1.94 8.17
C TYR A 49 -15.99 -2.59 9.50
N TYR A 50 -16.42 -1.79 10.47
CA TYR A 50 -16.73 -2.22 11.84
C TYR A 50 -18.24 -2.13 12.09
N ASP A 51 -18.74 -2.94 13.02
CA ASP A 51 -20.08 -2.80 13.56
C ASP A 51 -20.10 -1.79 14.74
N GLU A 52 -21.29 -1.49 15.26
CA GLU A 52 -21.48 -0.57 16.39
C GLU A 52 -20.79 -1.03 17.68
N LYS A 53 -20.41 -2.32 17.76
CA LYS A 53 -19.69 -2.92 18.89
C LYS A 53 -18.17 -2.90 18.68
N GLY A 54 -17.69 -2.35 17.55
CA GLY A 54 -16.28 -2.28 17.20
C GLY A 54 -15.69 -3.56 16.61
N TYR A 55 -16.51 -4.57 16.29
CA TYR A 55 -16.05 -5.79 15.64
C TYR A 55 -16.00 -5.60 14.12
N MET A 56 -14.93 -6.10 13.49
CA MET A 56 -14.82 -6.11 12.04
C MET A 56 -15.93 -6.98 11.45
N ARG A 57 -16.71 -6.45 10.50
CA ARG A 57 -17.81 -7.19 9.89
C ARG A 57 -17.28 -8.42 9.13
N PRO A 58 -17.98 -9.57 9.14
CA PRO A 58 -17.47 -10.83 8.57
C PRO A 58 -16.98 -10.73 7.12
N ARG A 59 -17.67 -9.93 6.28
CA ARG A 59 -17.28 -9.69 4.88
C ARG A 59 -15.87 -9.13 4.73
N TYR A 60 -15.38 -8.34 5.69
CA TYR A 60 -14.07 -7.69 5.62
C TYR A 60 -12.95 -8.46 6.33
N GLN A 61 -13.27 -9.62 6.91
CA GLN A 61 -12.30 -10.50 7.58
C GLN A 61 -11.59 -11.45 6.60
N ALA A 62 -12.08 -11.58 5.37
CA ALA A 62 -11.43 -12.41 4.36
C ALA A 62 -10.02 -11.88 4.06
N SER A 63 -9.04 -12.78 3.94
CA SER A 63 -7.63 -12.42 3.75
C SER A 63 -7.39 -11.54 2.52
N TRP A 64 -8.08 -11.82 1.42
CA TRP A 64 -8.01 -10.99 0.21
C TRP A 64 -8.55 -9.57 0.41
N GLU A 65 -9.66 -9.40 1.16
CA GLU A 65 -10.24 -8.08 1.48
C GLU A 65 -9.30 -7.28 2.39
N ILE A 66 -8.64 -7.94 3.34
CA ILE A 66 -7.65 -7.32 4.22
C ILE A 66 -6.41 -6.89 3.42
N GLY A 67 -5.85 -7.79 2.63
CA GLY A 67 -4.65 -7.52 1.83
C GLY A 67 -4.90 -6.42 0.80
N SER A 68 -6.03 -6.47 0.09
CA SER A 68 -6.42 -5.44 -0.86
C SER A 68 -6.52 -4.06 -0.21
N ARG A 69 -7.12 -3.96 0.99
CA ARG A 69 -7.16 -2.69 1.75
C ARG A 69 -5.77 -2.23 2.17
N CYS A 70 -4.91 -3.14 2.63
CA CYS A 70 -3.54 -2.82 2.99
C CYS A 70 -2.79 -2.15 1.81
N PHE A 71 -2.86 -2.76 0.63
CA PHE A 71 -2.30 -2.18 -0.59
C PHE A 71 -2.96 -0.85 -0.98
N ASP A 72 -4.28 -0.74 -0.86
CA ASP A 72 -5.01 0.51 -1.14
C ASP A 72 -4.52 1.66 -0.25
N TYR A 73 -4.27 1.38 1.04
CA TYR A 73 -3.67 2.36 1.94
C TYR A 73 -2.26 2.74 1.52
N TRP A 74 -1.41 1.78 1.14
CA TRP A 74 -0.06 2.07 0.66
C TRP A 74 -0.06 2.96 -0.58
N VAL A 75 -0.96 2.73 -1.53
CA VAL A 75 -1.08 3.58 -2.74
C VAL A 75 -1.60 4.97 -2.39
N LYS A 76 -2.64 5.06 -1.56
CA LYS A 76 -3.34 6.31 -1.24
C LYS A 76 -2.67 7.15 -0.16
N TYR A 77 -1.71 6.59 0.58
CA TYR A 77 -1.09 7.24 1.74
C TYR A 77 -0.64 8.70 1.51
N PRO A 78 -0.02 9.10 0.37
CA PRO A 78 0.37 10.49 0.14
C PRO A 78 -0.79 11.48 0.29
N PHE A 79 -2.00 11.05 -0.08
CA PHE A 79 -3.22 11.87 -0.08
C PHE A 79 -3.97 11.77 1.25
N ILE A 80 -3.93 10.61 1.91
CA ILE A 80 -4.70 10.34 3.13
C ILE A 80 -3.87 10.48 4.42
N ARG A 81 -2.55 10.74 4.33
CA ARG A 81 -1.65 10.86 5.50
C ARG A 81 -2.13 11.85 6.55
N LYS A 82 -2.84 12.91 6.15
CA LYS A 82 -3.39 13.93 7.06
C LYS A 82 -4.50 13.39 7.97
N ARG A 83 -5.09 12.24 7.64
CA ARG A 83 -6.12 11.57 8.45
C ARG A 83 -5.53 10.77 9.60
N SER A 84 -4.25 10.40 9.50
CA SER A 84 -3.52 9.66 10.54
C SER A 84 -3.57 10.43 11.85
N THR A 85 -4.19 9.83 12.86
CA THR A 85 -4.29 10.39 14.22
C THR A 85 -3.07 10.05 15.08
N THR A 86 -2.25 9.09 14.65
CA THR A 86 -1.02 8.69 15.37
C THR A 86 0.17 9.57 15.03
N ASP A 87 0.92 9.94 16.08
CA ASP A 87 2.22 10.59 15.97
C ASP A 87 3.40 9.62 15.87
N SER A 88 3.13 8.32 15.83
CA SER A 88 4.17 7.29 15.72
C SER A 88 5.00 7.46 14.44
N VAL A 89 6.26 7.84 14.61
CA VAL A 89 7.25 7.94 13.52
C VAL A 89 7.41 6.57 12.85
N LYS A 90 7.40 5.48 13.62
CA LYS A 90 7.52 4.11 13.08
C LYS A 90 6.39 3.80 12.09
N PHE A 91 5.15 4.15 12.43
CA PHE A 91 4.01 3.97 11.53
C PHE A 91 4.17 4.82 10.27
N LYS A 92 4.51 6.11 10.42
CA LYS A 92 4.69 7.02 9.29
C LYS A 92 5.78 6.53 8.33
N VAL A 93 6.91 6.07 8.85
CA VAL A 93 8.02 5.50 8.07
C VAL A 93 7.60 4.21 7.39
N PHE A 94 6.94 3.29 8.10
CA PHE A 94 6.41 2.05 7.53
C PHE A 94 5.49 2.33 6.33
N MET A 95 4.55 3.27 6.50
CA MET A 95 3.63 3.64 5.42
C MET A 95 4.37 4.28 4.25
N TRP A 96 5.33 5.18 4.50
CA TRP A 96 6.11 5.82 3.43
C TRP A 96 6.97 4.85 2.63
N ILE A 97 7.66 3.90 3.27
CA ILE A 97 8.46 2.89 2.57
C ILE A 97 7.56 2.07 1.63
N ASN A 98 6.42 1.60 2.12
CA ASN A 98 5.49 0.82 1.30
C ASN A 98 4.84 1.64 0.19
N THR A 99 4.57 2.92 0.46
CA THR A 99 4.08 3.86 -0.55
C THR A 99 5.09 4.04 -1.68
N LEU A 100 6.35 4.31 -1.33
CA LEU A 100 7.42 4.45 -2.33
C LEU A 100 7.58 3.19 -3.16
N GLY A 101 7.48 2.01 -2.53
CA GLY A 101 7.47 0.72 -3.21
C GLY A 101 6.36 0.60 -4.24
N MET A 102 5.11 0.81 -3.82
CA MET A 102 3.94 0.75 -4.71
C MET A 102 4.02 1.75 -5.87
N TRP A 103 4.40 3.00 -5.58
CA TRP A 103 4.54 4.03 -6.61
C TRP A 103 5.70 3.73 -7.57
N SER A 104 6.76 3.07 -7.11
CA SER A 104 7.85 2.63 -8.00
C SER A 104 7.36 1.57 -8.99
N VAL A 105 6.56 0.59 -8.54
CA VAL A 105 5.94 -0.41 -9.43
C VAL A 105 5.01 0.28 -10.44
N ILE A 106 4.11 1.15 -9.97
CA ILE A 106 3.16 1.88 -10.83
C ILE A 106 3.91 2.68 -11.90
N MET A 107 4.95 3.43 -11.51
CA MET A 107 5.74 4.24 -12.44
C MET A 107 6.50 3.40 -13.45
N VAL A 108 7.09 2.27 -13.05
CA VAL A 108 7.77 1.37 -14.00
C VAL A 108 6.77 0.78 -15.01
N CYS A 109 5.60 0.34 -14.56
CA CYS A 109 4.54 -0.15 -15.45
C CYS A 109 4.05 0.94 -16.40
N PHE A 110 3.83 2.16 -15.91
CA PHE A 110 3.39 3.29 -16.71
C PHE A 110 4.43 3.70 -17.77
N LEU A 111 5.70 3.77 -17.40
CA LEU A 111 6.79 4.07 -18.33
C LEU A 111 6.97 2.96 -19.39
N ALA A 112 6.85 1.70 -19.00
CA ALA A 112 6.88 0.57 -19.93
C ALA A 112 5.70 0.62 -20.93
N PHE A 113 4.50 0.99 -20.45
CA PHE A 113 3.32 1.18 -21.28
C PHE A 113 3.50 2.31 -22.28
N ILE A 114 4.03 3.47 -21.87
CA ILE A 114 4.32 4.59 -22.78
C ILE A 114 5.32 4.15 -23.86
N LYS A 115 6.42 3.50 -23.47
CA LYS A 115 7.46 3.07 -24.41
C LYS A 115 6.93 2.09 -25.47
N ARG A 116 6.15 1.09 -25.05
CA ARG A 116 5.64 0.04 -25.97
C ARG A 116 4.37 0.44 -26.70
N GLY A 117 3.47 1.17 -26.05
CA GLY A 117 2.16 1.53 -26.58
C GLY A 117 2.17 2.79 -27.45
N LEU A 118 2.99 3.79 -27.13
CA LEU A 118 3.05 5.06 -27.87
C LEU A 118 4.27 5.15 -28.78
N GLY A 119 5.15 4.14 -28.79
CA GLY A 119 6.37 4.11 -29.61
C GLY A 119 7.38 5.20 -29.25
N ILE A 120 7.19 5.90 -28.13
CA ILE A 120 8.08 6.98 -27.72
C ILE A 120 9.30 6.36 -27.06
N SER A 121 10.41 6.31 -27.80
CA SER A 121 11.73 6.02 -27.27
C SER A 121 12.33 7.31 -26.71
N PHE A 122 12.65 7.33 -25.41
CA PHE A 122 13.32 8.44 -24.73
C PHE A 122 14.72 8.04 -24.25
#